data_AF-A0A524MH27-F1
#
_entry.id   AF-A0A524MH27-F1
#
_cell.length_a   1.000
_cell.length_b   1.000
_cell.length_c   1.000
_cell.angle_alpha   90.00
_cell.angle_beta   90.00
_cell.angle_gamma   90.00
#
_symmetry.space_group_name_H-M   'P 1'
#
loop_
_entity.id
_entity.type
_entity.pdbx_description
1 polymer ?
#
loop_
_entity_poly.entity_id
_entity_poly.type
_entity_poly.pdbx_seq_one_letter_code
_entity_poly.pdbx_strand_id
1 'polypeptide(L)'
;MKLTKRTEIQKAATTYNLHVKKNHNYIANGVVVSNCHGLRGNVLTKIVTDHASKIPYRFGFTGTLPKEPAELMAVHTAVGPVRHEMPAHELIEMGVLSTLQIDIIQLEEDLKAEHKTFCAQDNIGKPPTYIQFKDSYFPDYNAEKSFIHHNKDRIEWLSRFIEVKRDMKRGNVLCLVDSIAFGRKLAAQIEGAIFVNGKDIKKPKDRQVVYDMFKDNDDLVVIATVHIAGVGINIRRIFNLMMIDVGKSFIRVIQAIGRGLRKANDKDHLLVSDIASDLKYGKRHVRQRINFYTEAKYPYTKYKVDYREQLRSVE
;
A
#
# COMPACT_ATOMS: atom_id res chain seq x y z
N MET A 1 19.46 -13.84 -15.94
CA MET A 1 20.09 -14.30 -14.67
C MET A 1 20.29 -15.81 -14.76
N LYS A 2 21.53 -16.32 -14.90
CA LYS A 2 21.80 -17.78 -14.90
C LYS A 2 22.13 -18.22 -13.48
N LEU A 3 21.44 -19.25 -12.98
CA LEU A 3 21.76 -19.89 -11.70
C LEU A 3 23.13 -20.56 -11.85
N THR A 4 24.17 -20.00 -11.22
CA THR A 4 25.54 -20.49 -11.32
C THR A 4 25.84 -21.64 -10.36
N LYS A 5 25.10 -21.76 -9.24
CA LYS A 5 25.25 -22.87 -8.30
C LYS A 5 24.02 -23.00 -7.41
N ARG A 6 23.64 -24.24 -7.09
CA ARG A 6 22.67 -24.58 -6.04
C ARG A 6 23.41 -25.45 -5.02
N THR A 7 23.53 -24.97 -3.80
CA THR A 7 24.18 -25.71 -2.72
C THR A 7 23.16 -25.89 -1.60
N GLU A 8 23.08 -27.10 -1.05
CA GLU A 8 22.29 -27.35 0.14
C GLU A 8 22.96 -26.65 1.32
N ILE A 9 22.25 -25.70 1.92
CA ILE A 9 22.76 -24.98 3.09
C ILE A 9 22.29 -25.78 4.30
N GLN A 10 23.23 -26.37 5.05
CA GLN A 10 22.93 -26.88 6.39
C GLN A 10 22.36 -25.71 7.22
N LYS A 11 21.10 -25.83 7.65
CA LYS A 11 20.51 -24.85 8.55
C LYS A 11 21.39 -24.76 9.79
N ALA A 12 21.66 -23.53 10.24
CA ALA A 12 22.42 -23.28 11.45
C ALA A 12 21.88 -24.13 12.60
N ALA A 13 22.78 -24.83 13.30
CA ALA A 13 22.43 -25.73 14.41
C ALA A 13 21.56 -25.03 15.47
N THR A 14 21.77 -23.71 15.63
CA THR A 14 20.97 -22.88 16.53
C THR A 14 20.52 -21.61 15.82
N THR A 15 19.20 -21.45 15.67
CA THR A 15 18.57 -20.21 15.18
C THR A 15 17.61 -19.69 16.24
N TYR A 16 17.92 -18.54 16.82
CA TYR A 16 17.03 -17.84 17.74
C TYR A 16 16.19 -16.86 16.95
N ASN A 17 14.90 -17.13 16.84
CA ASN A 17 13.96 -16.13 16.35
C ASN A 17 13.82 -15.05 17.44
N LEU A 18 14.17 -13.81 17.12
CA LEU A 18 14.02 -12.69 18.04
C LEU A 18 12.52 -12.40 18.13
N HIS A 19 11.83 -13.08 19.05
CA HIS A 19 10.38 -13.16 19.26
C HIS A 19 9.72 -11.79 19.58
N VAL A 20 9.88 -10.80 18.72
CA VAL A 20 9.04 -9.61 18.63
C VAL A 20 8.03 -9.93 17.53
N LYS A 21 6.87 -10.51 17.91
CA LYS A 21 5.74 -10.96 17.06
C LYS A 21 5.92 -10.74 15.54
N LYS A 22 6.13 -11.83 14.78
CA LYS A 22 6.09 -11.87 13.30
C LYS A 22 7.03 -10.88 12.59
N ASN A 23 8.27 -10.77 13.05
CA ASN A 23 9.32 -10.09 12.29
C ASN A 23 10.26 -11.13 11.64
N HIS A 24 11.03 -10.71 10.62
CA HIS A 24 12.07 -11.55 10.00
C HIS A 24 13.44 -11.22 10.60
N ASN A 25 13.51 -11.15 11.94
CA ASN A 25 14.73 -10.86 12.68
C ASN A 25 15.18 -12.12 13.42
N TYR A 26 16.42 -12.55 13.20
CA TYR A 26 16.93 -13.76 13.82
C TYR A 26 18.43 -13.68 14.09
N ILE A 27 18.86 -14.45 15.08
CA ILE A 27 20.27 -14.71 15.37
C ILE A 27 20.56 -16.16 14.94
N ALA A 28 21.52 -16.33 14.04
CA ALA A 28 21.96 -17.66 13.59
C ALA A 28 23.49 -17.72 13.64
N ASN A 29 24.05 -18.70 14.35
CA ASN A 29 25.50 -18.93 14.47
C ASN A 29 26.34 -17.66 14.74
N GLY A 30 25.90 -16.81 15.69
CA GLY A 30 26.64 -15.58 16.02
C GLY A 30 26.55 -14.50 14.93
N VAL A 31 25.49 -14.50 14.12
CA VAL A 31 25.17 -13.47 13.13
C VAL A 31 23.78 -12.91 13.42
N VAL A 32 23.64 -11.59 13.47
CA VAL A 32 22.33 -10.91 13.50
C VAL A 32 21.87 -10.66 12.08
N VAL A 33 20.68 -11.14 11.72
CA VAL A 33 19.99 -10.75 10.48
C VAL A 33 18.72 -9.99 10.84
N SER A 34 18.61 -8.77 10.34
CA SER A 34 17.49 -7.88 10.66
C SER A 34 16.77 -7.34 9.43
N ASN A 35 15.45 -7.35 9.49
CA ASN A 35 14.56 -6.56 8.64
C ASN A 35 14.54 -5.11 9.14
N CYS A 36 15.54 -4.35 8.73
CA CYS A 36 16.02 -3.18 9.48
C CYS A 36 15.05 -2.03 9.65
N HIS A 37 14.00 -1.91 8.83
CA HIS A 37 12.98 -0.89 9.04
C HIS A 37 12.26 -1.03 10.40
N GLY A 38 12.32 -2.20 11.03
CA GLY A 38 11.81 -2.43 12.39
C GLY A 38 12.71 -1.87 13.50
N LEU A 39 13.99 -1.55 13.22
CA LEU A 39 14.98 -1.09 14.21
C LEU A 39 14.79 0.36 14.65
N ARG A 40 13.76 1.04 14.14
CA ARG A 40 13.24 2.29 14.72
C ARG A 40 12.56 2.10 16.07
N GLY A 41 12.13 0.87 16.39
CA GLY A 41 11.39 0.58 17.61
C GLY A 41 12.32 0.21 18.76
N ASN A 42 12.19 0.90 19.90
CA ASN A 42 13.02 0.76 21.09
C ASN A 42 13.32 -0.69 21.49
N VAL A 43 12.33 -1.58 21.43
CA VAL A 43 12.48 -2.99 21.82
C VAL A 43 13.50 -3.71 20.94
N LEU A 44 13.36 -3.60 19.60
CA LEU A 44 14.24 -4.31 18.68
C LEU A 44 15.65 -3.71 18.71
N THR A 45 15.75 -2.38 18.79
CA THR A 45 17.03 -1.69 18.96
C THR A 45 17.74 -2.22 20.19
N LYS A 46 17.09 -2.25 21.35
CA LYS A 46 17.65 -2.72 22.62
C LYS A 46 18.12 -4.18 22.56
N ILE A 47 17.36 -5.05 21.90
CA ILE A 47 17.77 -6.45 21.69
C ILE A 47 19.07 -6.52 20.90
N VAL A 48 19.19 -5.74 19.82
CA VAL A 48 20.37 -5.79 18.95
C VAL A 48 21.57 -5.05 19.56
N THR A 49 21.37 -3.91 20.21
CA THR A 49 22.43 -3.08 20.76
C THR A 49 22.92 -3.58 22.11
N ASP A 50 22.02 -4.00 23.00
CA ASP A 50 22.37 -4.30 24.40
C ASP A 50 22.56 -5.81 24.57
N HIS A 51 21.51 -6.59 24.28
CA HIS A 51 21.49 -8.03 24.54
C HIS A 51 22.34 -8.84 23.54
N ALA A 52 22.40 -8.38 22.29
CA ALA A 52 23.24 -8.95 21.24
C ALA A 52 24.51 -8.10 20.98
N SER A 53 24.89 -7.23 21.92
CA SER A 53 26.06 -6.34 21.85
C SER A 53 27.34 -7.06 21.38
N LYS A 54 27.57 -8.27 21.90
CA LYS A 54 28.78 -9.07 21.65
C LYS A 54 28.80 -9.77 20.29
N ILE A 55 27.74 -9.68 19.49
CA ILE A 55 27.70 -10.30 18.17
C ILE A 55 28.38 -9.38 17.13
N PRO A 56 29.52 -9.81 16.54
CA PRO A 56 30.32 -8.95 15.68
C PRO A 56 29.73 -8.79 14.27
N TYR A 57 29.09 -9.84 13.74
CA TYR A 57 28.54 -9.82 12.39
C TYR A 57 27.05 -9.47 12.40
N ARG A 58 26.71 -8.37 11.74
CA ARG A 58 25.34 -7.86 11.67
C ARG A 58 25.01 -7.51 10.23
N PHE A 59 23.92 -8.08 9.74
CA PHE A 59 23.42 -7.84 8.40
C PHE A 59 22.02 -7.27 8.47
N GLY A 60 21.85 -6.14 7.80
CA GLY A 60 20.59 -5.46 7.68
C GLY A 60 20.04 -5.52 6.27
N PHE A 61 18.79 -5.97 6.13
CA PHE A 61 18.08 -5.99 4.86
C PHE A 61 16.79 -5.21 5.00
N THR A 62 16.55 -4.25 4.12
CA THR A 62 15.28 -3.53 4.07
C THR A 62 15.03 -3.03 2.65
N GLY A 63 13.76 -3.08 2.21
CA GLY A 63 13.33 -2.40 0.98
C GLY A 63 12.86 -0.97 1.21
N THR A 64 12.78 -0.52 2.47
CA THR A 64 12.29 0.81 2.85
C THR A 64 13.12 1.30 4.03
N LEU A 65 14.27 1.93 3.76
CA LEU A 65 15.08 2.54 4.81
C LEU A 65 14.34 3.75 5.40
N PRO A 66 14.37 3.97 6.73
CA PRO A 66 13.79 5.16 7.33
C PRO A 66 14.42 6.44 6.79
N LYS A 67 13.59 7.46 6.55
CA LYS A 67 14.05 8.80 6.10
C LYS A 67 14.29 9.76 7.26
N GLU A 68 13.65 9.52 8.39
CA GLU A 68 13.79 10.38 9.56
C GLU A 68 15.19 10.17 10.16
N PRO A 69 15.97 11.24 10.43
CA PRO A 69 17.36 11.11 10.84
C PRO A 69 17.58 10.28 12.10
N ALA A 70 16.72 10.39 13.11
CA ALA A 70 16.85 9.62 14.34
C ALA A 70 16.56 8.12 14.12
N GLU A 71 15.52 7.78 13.36
CA GLU A 71 15.21 6.41 12.96
C GLU A 71 16.34 5.80 12.12
N LEU A 72 16.91 6.57 11.19
CA LEU A 72 18.05 6.14 10.38
C LEU A 72 19.29 5.87 11.25
N MET A 73 19.56 6.75 12.22
CA MET A 73 20.67 6.58 13.15
C MET A 73 20.48 5.35 14.05
N ALA A 74 19.24 5.05 14.46
CA ALA A 74 18.93 3.84 15.21
C ALA A 74 19.26 2.57 14.40
N VAL A 75 18.95 2.55 13.09
CA VAL A 75 19.35 1.46 12.19
C VAL A 75 20.88 1.39 12.10
N HIS A 76 21.53 2.52 11.88
CA HIS A 76 22.99 2.61 11.74
C HIS A 76 23.72 2.06 12.98
N THR A 77 23.31 2.47 14.18
CA THR A 77 23.92 1.97 15.44
C THR A 77 23.68 0.47 15.62
N ALA A 78 22.53 -0.04 15.18
CA ALA A 78 22.17 -1.44 15.36
C ALA A 78 22.90 -2.37 14.38
N VAL A 79 23.00 -2.03 13.09
CA VAL A 79 23.51 -2.94 12.04
C VAL A 79 24.64 -2.37 11.18
N GLY A 80 25.04 -1.11 11.39
CA GLY A 80 26.11 -0.45 10.67
C GLY A 80 25.65 0.35 9.44
N PRO A 81 26.60 0.84 8.62
CA PRO A 81 26.33 1.67 7.46
C PRO A 81 25.71 0.89 6.31
N VAL A 82 24.99 1.62 5.44
CA VAL A 82 24.50 1.08 4.16
C VAL A 82 25.71 0.70 3.30
N ARG A 83 25.82 -0.59 2.96
CA ARG A 83 26.91 -1.12 2.14
C ARG A 83 26.59 -1.12 0.65
N HIS A 84 25.32 -1.30 0.31
CA HIS A 84 24.85 -1.37 -1.06
C HIS A 84 23.38 -0.99 -1.10
N GLU A 85 22.99 -0.28 -2.16
CA GLU A 85 21.62 0.10 -2.45
C GLU A 85 21.33 -0.22 -3.91
N MET A 86 20.15 -0.79 -4.16
CA MET A 86 19.70 -1.11 -5.50
C MET A 86 18.23 -0.68 -5.62
N PRO A 87 17.95 0.44 -6.31
CA PRO A 87 16.61 0.97 -6.42
C PRO A 87 15.75 0.13 -7.38
N ALA A 88 14.43 0.19 -7.21
CA ALA A 88 13.51 -0.62 -7.98
C ALA A 88 13.54 -0.30 -9.50
N HIS A 89 13.79 0.94 -9.90
CA HIS A 89 13.83 1.32 -11.32
C HIS A 89 14.98 0.62 -12.05
N GLU A 90 16.16 0.50 -11.44
CA GLU A 90 17.29 -0.25 -12.01
C GLU A 90 16.92 -1.74 -12.19
N LEU A 91 16.23 -2.33 -11.21
CA LEU A 91 15.75 -3.72 -11.31
C LEU A 91 14.69 -3.92 -12.41
N ILE A 92 13.89 -2.89 -12.71
CA ILE A 92 12.93 -2.89 -13.81
C ILE A 92 13.68 -2.80 -15.14
N GLU A 93 14.64 -1.89 -15.26
CA GLU A 93 15.49 -1.73 -16.46
C GLU A 93 16.32 -2.99 -16.77
N MET A 94 16.82 -3.66 -15.75
CA MET A 94 17.50 -4.96 -15.87
C MET A 94 16.56 -6.12 -16.23
N GLY A 95 15.25 -5.89 -16.28
CA GLY A 95 14.26 -6.92 -16.55
C GLY A 95 14.14 -7.98 -15.44
N VAL A 96 14.53 -7.66 -14.21
CA VAL A 96 14.36 -8.54 -13.04
C VAL A 96 12.96 -8.36 -12.45
N LEU A 97 12.47 -7.14 -12.40
CA LEU A 97 11.11 -6.79 -11.98
C LEU A 97 10.19 -6.53 -13.18
N SER A 98 8.88 -6.66 -12.96
CA SER A 98 7.85 -6.22 -13.89
C SER A 98 7.87 -4.71 -14.04
N THR A 99 7.51 -4.23 -15.23
CA THR A 99 7.20 -2.80 -15.44
C THR A 99 5.95 -2.41 -14.66
N LEU A 100 5.74 -1.12 -14.43
CA LEU A 100 4.49 -0.62 -13.84
C LEU A 100 4.01 0.65 -14.51
N GLN A 101 2.71 0.90 -14.38
CA GLN A 101 2.09 2.20 -14.62
C GLN A 101 1.21 2.56 -13.42
N ILE A 102 1.30 3.81 -12.95
CA ILE A 102 0.46 4.31 -11.86
C ILE A 102 -0.56 5.30 -12.42
N ASP A 103 -1.85 4.98 -12.30
CA ASP A 103 -2.94 5.89 -12.59
C ASP A 103 -3.45 6.49 -11.28
N ILE A 104 -3.20 7.79 -11.08
CA ILE A 104 -3.73 8.55 -9.95
C ILE A 104 -5.11 9.06 -10.35
N ILE A 105 -6.15 8.51 -9.73
CA ILE A 105 -7.54 8.82 -10.03
C ILE A 105 -8.10 9.66 -8.89
N GLN A 106 -8.26 10.96 -9.15
CA GLN A 106 -8.81 11.89 -8.18
C GLN A 106 -10.31 12.08 -8.44
N LEU A 107 -11.14 11.54 -7.56
CA LEU A 107 -12.59 11.60 -7.67
C LEU A 107 -13.13 12.96 -7.23
N GLU A 108 -14.02 13.53 -8.03
CA GLU A 108 -14.65 14.81 -7.75
C GLU A 108 -15.80 14.68 -6.77
N GLU A 109 -15.60 15.15 -5.54
CA GLU A 109 -16.65 15.19 -4.53
C GLU A 109 -17.48 16.47 -4.70
N ASP A 110 -18.73 16.34 -5.14
CA ASP A 110 -19.59 17.48 -5.40
C ASP A 110 -20.30 17.96 -4.12
N LEU A 111 -19.98 19.20 -3.73
CA LEU A 111 -20.52 19.96 -2.59
C LEU A 111 -21.19 21.26 -3.05
N LYS A 112 -21.62 21.35 -4.32
CA LYS A 112 -22.20 22.59 -4.89
C LYS A 112 -23.50 22.99 -4.20
N ALA A 113 -24.32 22.03 -3.77
CA ALA A 113 -25.57 22.30 -3.08
C ALA A 113 -25.34 22.93 -1.70
N GLU A 114 -24.36 22.42 -0.97
CA GLU A 114 -23.92 22.92 0.33
C GLU A 114 -23.30 24.30 0.20
N HIS A 115 -22.48 24.52 -0.83
CA HIS A 115 -21.91 25.84 -1.13
C HIS A 115 -23.00 26.86 -1.44
N LYS A 116 -23.99 26.51 -2.27
CA LYS A 116 -25.13 27.37 -2.58
C LYS A 116 -25.92 27.75 -1.32
N THR A 117 -26.14 26.77 -0.43
CA THR A 117 -26.83 26.99 0.84
C THR A 117 -26.03 27.92 1.75
N PHE A 118 -24.71 27.74 1.84
CA PHE A 118 -23.82 28.59 2.62
C PHE A 118 -23.80 30.04 2.10
N CYS A 119 -23.79 30.24 0.77
CA CYS A 119 -23.83 31.55 0.16
C CYS A 119 -25.19 32.26 0.30
N ALA A 120 -26.28 31.51 0.51
CA ALA A 120 -27.61 32.07 0.71
C ALA A 120 -27.89 32.48 2.17
N GLN A 121 -27.05 32.04 3.12
CA GLN A 121 -27.11 32.47 4.51
C GLN A 121 -26.53 33.88 4.65
N ASP A 122 -27.15 34.69 5.52
CA ASP A 122 -26.78 36.08 5.78
C ASP A 122 -25.49 36.13 6.63
N ASN A 123 -24.38 35.82 5.97
CA ASN A 123 -23.05 35.74 6.58
C ASN A 123 -22.34 37.10 6.47
N ILE A 124 -21.68 37.51 7.56
CA ILE A 124 -20.89 38.76 7.57
C ILE A 124 -19.64 38.57 6.69
N GLY A 125 -19.57 39.34 5.60
CA GLY A 125 -18.42 39.39 4.69
C GLY A 125 -18.67 38.76 3.32
N LYS A 126 -17.62 38.76 2.48
CA LYS A 126 -17.70 38.18 1.13
C LYS A 126 -17.72 36.65 1.23
N PRO A 127 -18.67 35.95 0.59
CA PRO A 127 -18.72 34.50 0.62
C PRO A 127 -17.46 33.88 -0.03
N PRO A 128 -16.97 32.74 0.49
CA PRO A 128 -15.82 32.06 -0.08
C PRO A 128 -16.13 31.51 -1.47
N THR A 129 -15.09 31.41 -2.30
CA THR A 129 -15.18 30.67 -3.57
C THR A 129 -15.47 29.20 -3.32
N TYR A 130 -16.00 28.48 -4.32
CA TYR A 130 -16.31 27.04 -4.19
C TYR A 130 -15.07 26.22 -3.75
N ILE A 131 -13.89 26.54 -4.28
CA ILE A 131 -12.64 25.87 -3.92
C ILE A 131 -12.28 26.11 -2.45
N GLN A 132 -12.37 27.36 -1.99
CA GLN A 132 -12.10 27.70 -0.59
C GLN A 132 -13.09 27.03 0.35
N PHE A 133 -14.38 27.06 0.01
CA PHE A 133 -15.43 26.39 0.76
C PHE A 133 -15.17 24.89 0.87
N LYS A 134 -14.91 24.23 -0.26
CA LYS A 134 -14.61 22.79 -0.31
C LYS A 134 -13.39 22.40 0.51
N ASP A 135 -12.35 23.25 0.54
CA ASP A 135 -11.14 23.02 1.33
C ASP A 135 -11.30 23.26 2.84
N SER A 136 -12.37 23.94 3.25
CA SER A 136 -12.70 24.18 4.67
C SER A 136 -13.98 23.47 5.13
N TYR A 137 -14.69 22.78 4.24
CA TYR A 137 -16.00 22.21 4.52
C TYR A 137 -15.95 21.17 5.64
N PHE A 138 -14.97 20.26 5.59
CA PHE A 138 -14.79 19.26 6.64
C PHE A 138 -13.86 19.79 7.74
N PRO A 139 -14.28 19.72 9.01
CA PRO A 139 -13.50 20.23 10.14
C PRO A 139 -12.22 19.40 10.38
N ASP A 140 -12.29 18.10 10.11
CA ASP A 140 -11.18 17.17 10.31
C ASP A 140 -11.18 16.01 9.30
N TYR A 141 -10.11 15.20 9.38
CA TYR A 141 -9.93 14.03 8.51
C TYR A 141 -10.99 12.96 8.72
N ASN A 142 -11.50 12.79 9.94
CA ASN A 142 -12.48 11.74 10.23
C ASN A 142 -13.84 12.10 9.63
N ALA A 143 -14.23 13.37 9.65
CA ALA A 143 -15.43 13.88 9.00
C ALA A 143 -15.36 13.69 7.47
N GLU A 144 -14.25 14.11 6.85
CA GLU A 144 -14.00 13.89 5.41
C GLU A 144 -14.08 12.40 5.06
N LYS A 145 -13.39 11.57 5.84
CA LYS A 145 -13.37 10.11 5.66
C LYS A 145 -14.75 9.48 5.82
N SER A 146 -15.52 9.93 6.81
CA SER A 146 -16.87 9.43 7.03
C SER A 146 -17.75 9.75 5.83
N PHE A 147 -17.70 10.98 5.31
CA PHE A 147 -18.45 11.38 4.12
C PHE A 147 -18.17 10.48 2.92
N ILE A 148 -16.90 10.31 2.54
CA ILE A 148 -16.51 9.51 1.37
C ILE A 148 -16.85 8.01 1.55
N HIS A 149 -16.78 7.46 2.77
CA HIS A 149 -17.08 6.05 3.04
C HIS A 149 -18.57 5.72 3.18
N HIS A 150 -19.44 6.73 3.17
CA HIS A 150 -20.89 6.56 3.23
C HIS A 150 -21.60 6.99 1.94
N ASN A 151 -20.88 7.58 1.00
CA ASN A 151 -21.39 7.94 -0.31
C ASN A 151 -21.62 6.68 -1.17
N LYS A 152 -22.90 6.40 -1.50
CA LYS A 152 -23.32 5.19 -2.22
C LYS A 152 -22.81 5.19 -3.66
N ASP A 153 -23.04 6.28 -4.39
CA ASP A 153 -22.56 6.47 -5.77
C ASP A 153 -21.04 6.23 -5.84
N ARG A 154 -20.30 6.77 -4.86
CA ARG A 154 -18.85 6.55 -4.81
C ARG A 154 -18.49 5.08 -4.65
N ILE A 155 -19.18 4.34 -3.79
CA ILE A 155 -18.94 2.91 -3.57
C ILE A 155 -19.29 2.10 -4.81
N GLU A 156 -20.40 2.43 -5.46
CA GLU A 156 -20.84 1.79 -6.71
C GLU A 156 -19.86 2.03 -7.86
N TRP A 157 -19.37 3.26 -8.02
CA TRP A 157 -18.34 3.54 -9.01
C TRP A 157 -17.06 2.75 -8.75
N LEU A 158 -16.64 2.65 -7.48
CA LEU A 158 -15.47 1.86 -7.09
C LEU A 158 -15.65 0.37 -7.38
N SER A 159 -16.82 -0.21 -7.11
CA SER A 159 -17.09 -1.63 -7.38
C SER A 159 -17.04 -1.91 -8.87
N ARG A 160 -17.76 -1.10 -9.68
CA ARG A 160 -17.73 -1.20 -11.15
C ARG A 160 -16.31 -1.04 -11.70
N PHE A 161 -15.53 -0.09 -11.18
CA PHE A 161 -14.14 0.09 -11.60
C PHE A 161 -13.26 -1.13 -11.27
N ILE A 162 -13.44 -1.74 -10.10
CA ILE A 162 -12.74 -2.98 -9.73
C ILE A 162 -13.12 -4.13 -10.67
N GLU A 163 -14.40 -4.30 -10.97
CA GLU A 163 -14.91 -5.33 -11.89
C GLU A 163 -14.35 -5.15 -13.29
N VAL A 164 -14.37 -3.92 -13.82
CA VAL A 164 -13.74 -3.62 -15.11
C VAL A 164 -12.27 -4.05 -15.15
N LYS A 165 -11.51 -3.83 -14.08
CA LYS A 165 -10.10 -4.26 -14.02
C LYS A 165 -9.94 -5.77 -13.81
N ARG A 166 -10.84 -6.41 -13.07
CA ARG A 166 -10.92 -7.88 -12.95
C ARG A 166 -11.11 -8.52 -14.32
N ASP A 167 -11.99 -7.95 -15.12
CA ASP A 167 -12.44 -8.51 -16.41
C ASP A 167 -11.48 -8.16 -17.56
N MET A 168 -10.47 -7.29 -17.32
CA MET A 168 -9.37 -7.05 -18.25
C MET A 168 -8.39 -8.22 -18.30
N LYS A 169 -8.25 -8.86 -19.47
CA LYS A 169 -7.16 -9.79 -19.90
C LYS A 169 -6.26 -10.34 -18.76
N ARG A 170 -6.80 -11.27 -17.96
CA ARG A 170 -6.17 -11.86 -16.75
C ARG A 170 -5.90 -10.77 -15.71
N GLY A 171 -6.92 -10.46 -14.92
CA GLY A 171 -7.06 -9.19 -14.23
C GLY A 171 -7.05 -9.27 -12.71
N ASN A 172 -6.49 -10.33 -12.10
CA ASN A 172 -6.43 -10.48 -10.64
C ASN A 172 -6.13 -9.15 -9.93
N VAL A 173 -7.09 -8.73 -9.08
CA VAL A 173 -7.08 -7.46 -8.38
C VAL A 173 -6.71 -7.68 -6.92
N LEU A 174 -5.68 -6.97 -6.46
CA LEU A 174 -5.48 -6.73 -5.04
C LEU A 174 -5.88 -5.29 -4.74
N CYS A 175 -6.99 -5.10 -4.01
CA CYS A 175 -7.48 -3.80 -3.59
C CYS A 175 -7.15 -3.54 -2.12
N LEU A 176 -6.50 -2.41 -1.84
CA LEU A 176 -6.08 -2.02 -0.51
C LEU A 176 -6.93 -0.87 0.01
N VAL A 177 -7.54 -1.10 1.18
CA VAL A 177 -8.40 -0.14 1.87
C VAL A 177 -7.87 0.18 3.27
N ASP A 178 -8.22 1.34 3.80
CA ASP A 178 -7.70 1.81 5.09
C ASP A 178 -8.52 1.33 6.31
N SER A 179 -9.74 0.81 6.10
CA SER A 179 -10.65 0.45 7.19
C SER A 179 -11.44 -0.83 6.92
N ILE A 180 -11.76 -1.55 8.00
CA ILE A 180 -12.52 -2.82 7.92
C ILE A 180 -13.95 -2.57 7.48
N ALA A 181 -14.61 -1.55 8.05
CA ALA A 181 -16.00 -1.25 7.75
C ALA A 181 -16.21 -0.92 6.26
N PHE A 182 -15.36 -0.07 5.70
CA PHE A 182 -15.41 0.27 4.28
C PHE A 182 -15.09 -0.92 3.38
N GLY A 183 -14.05 -1.69 3.72
CA GLY A 183 -13.69 -2.89 2.97
C GLY A 183 -14.82 -3.92 2.88
N ARG A 184 -15.61 -4.09 3.95
CA ARG A 184 -16.81 -4.93 3.93
C ARG A 184 -17.90 -4.38 3.02
N LYS A 185 -18.19 -3.07 3.10
CA LYS A 185 -19.19 -2.44 2.23
C LYS A 185 -18.83 -2.62 0.76
N LEU A 186 -17.58 -2.37 0.41
CA LEU A 186 -17.09 -2.49 -0.96
C LEU A 186 -17.09 -3.95 -1.44
N ALA A 187 -16.61 -4.89 -0.62
CA ALA A 187 -16.62 -6.31 -0.97
C ALA A 187 -18.04 -6.85 -1.20
N ALA A 188 -19.03 -6.36 -0.44
CA ALA A 188 -20.42 -6.76 -0.59
C ALA A 188 -21.07 -6.27 -1.91
N GLN A 189 -20.44 -5.34 -2.63
CA GLN A 189 -20.90 -4.86 -3.93
C GLN A 189 -20.26 -5.57 -5.12
N ILE A 190 -19.29 -6.47 -4.88
CA ILE A 190 -18.54 -7.13 -5.94
C ILE A 190 -18.71 -8.64 -5.78
N GLU A 191 -19.33 -9.26 -6.77
CA GLU A 191 -19.52 -10.71 -6.75
C GLU A 191 -18.17 -11.45 -6.74
N GLY A 192 -18.06 -12.45 -5.86
CA GLY A 192 -16.84 -13.26 -5.70
C GLY A 192 -15.68 -12.56 -4.97
N ALA A 193 -15.83 -11.30 -4.53
CA ALA A 193 -14.75 -10.60 -3.84
C ALA A 193 -14.44 -11.21 -2.46
N ILE A 194 -13.16 -11.47 -2.19
CA ILE A 194 -12.68 -11.99 -0.91
C ILE A 194 -12.15 -10.85 -0.06
N PHE A 195 -12.72 -10.65 1.13
CA PHE A 195 -12.25 -9.61 2.06
C PHE A 195 -11.31 -10.16 3.15
N VAL A 196 -10.04 -9.74 3.11
CA VAL A 196 -8.98 -10.14 4.05
C VAL A 196 -8.71 -9.03 5.06
N ASN A 197 -9.05 -9.28 6.32
CA ASN A 197 -8.79 -8.34 7.42
C ASN A 197 -8.33 -9.03 8.71
N GLY A 198 -7.95 -8.21 9.69
CA GLY A 198 -7.24 -8.67 10.90
C GLY A 198 -8.15 -9.23 11.97
N LYS A 199 -9.46 -8.98 11.84
CA LYS A 199 -10.48 -9.49 12.74
C LYS A 199 -10.97 -10.86 12.25
N ASP A 200 -11.17 -11.02 10.95
CA ASP A 200 -11.73 -12.26 10.38
C ASP A 200 -10.66 -13.30 10.10
N ILE A 201 -9.58 -12.91 9.40
CA ILE A 201 -8.50 -13.83 9.01
C ILE A 201 -7.27 -13.58 9.89
N LYS A 202 -7.33 -14.06 11.12
CA LYS A 202 -6.31 -13.78 12.16
C LYS A 202 -4.99 -14.51 11.90
N LYS A 203 -5.03 -15.76 11.42
CA LYS A 203 -3.83 -16.59 11.25
C LYS A 203 -3.16 -16.26 9.91
N PRO A 204 -1.82 -16.13 9.87
CA PRO A 204 -1.09 -15.93 8.62
C PRO A 204 -1.31 -17.04 7.58
N LYS A 205 -1.45 -18.29 8.03
CA LYS A 205 -1.70 -19.45 7.15
C LYS A 205 -2.99 -19.27 6.36
N ASP A 206 -4.07 -18.89 7.02
CA ASP A 206 -5.38 -18.69 6.39
C ASP A 206 -5.34 -17.54 5.36
N ARG A 207 -4.54 -16.49 5.62
CA ARG A 207 -4.31 -15.43 4.62
C ARG A 207 -3.53 -15.96 3.42
N GLN A 208 -2.53 -16.80 3.67
CA GLN A 208 -1.72 -17.38 2.62
C GLN A 208 -2.57 -18.25 1.67
N VAL A 209 -3.58 -18.96 2.18
CA VAL A 209 -4.54 -19.71 1.35
C VAL A 209 -5.21 -18.79 0.33
N VAL A 210 -5.77 -17.64 0.78
CA VAL A 210 -6.39 -16.66 -0.11
C VAL A 210 -5.38 -16.10 -1.11
N TYR A 211 -4.16 -15.81 -0.66
CA TYR A 211 -3.12 -15.26 -1.53
C TYR A 211 -2.54 -16.26 -2.52
N ASP A 212 -2.58 -17.55 -2.20
CA ASP A 212 -2.19 -18.61 -3.12
C ASP A 212 -3.18 -18.76 -4.28
N MET A 213 -4.45 -18.39 -4.08
CA MET A 213 -5.46 -18.39 -5.16
C MET A 213 -5.06 -17.51 -6.35
N PHE A 214 -4.29 -16.44 -6.15
CA PHE A 214 -3.78 -15.62 -7.25
C PHE A 214 -2.95 -16.43 -8.25
N LYS A 215 -2.34 -17.55 -7.86
CA LYS A 215 -1.54 -18.39 -8.75
C LYS A 215 -2.41 -19.08 -9.80
N ASP A 216 -3.64 -19.46 -9.43
CA ASP A 216 -4.47 -20.38 -10.20
C ASP A 216 -5.73 -19.72 -10.78
N ASN A 217 -5.99 -18.45 -10.44
CA ASN A 217 -7.14 -17.68 -10.92
C ASN A 217 -6.71 -16.55 -11.87
N ASP A 218 -7.64 -16.11 -12.71
CA ASP A 218 -7.44 -15.05 -13.71
C ASP A 218 -8.34 -13.81 -13.47
N ASP A 219 -9.31 -13.90 -12.57
CA ASP A 219 -10.37 -12.93 -12.29
C ASP A 219 -10.59 -12.75 -10.77
N LEU A 220 -9.57 -13.03 -9.96
CA LEU A 220 -9.70 -12.96 -8.50
C LEU A 220 -9.72 -11.51 -8.01
N VAL A 221 -10.72 -11.15 -7.20
CA VAL A 221 -10.74 -9.87 -6.47
C VAL A 221 -10.49 -10.11 -4.99
N VAL A 222 -9.37 -9.63 -4.48
CA VAL A 222 -9.07 -9.63 -3.05
C VAL A 222 -9.01 -8.21 -2.53
N ILE A 223 -9.90 -7.88 -1.60
CA ILE A 223 -9.88 -6.62 -0.87
C ILE A 223 -9.18 -6.87 0.47
N ALA A 224 -8.18 -6.08 0.82
CA ALA A 224 -7.44 -6.23 2.06
C ALA A 224 -7.23 -4.90 2.76
N THR A 225 -7.25 -4.93 4.10
CA THR A 225 -6.78 -3.75 4.85
C THR A 225 -5.27 -3.57 4.64
N VAL A 226 -4.83 -2.34 4.38
CA VAL A 226 -3.40 -1.99 4.14
C VAL A 226 -2.48 -2.51 5.26
N HIS A 227 -3.01 -2.63 6.48
CA HIS A 227 -2.24 -3.10 7.62
C HIS A 227 -1.81 -4.56 7.55
N ILE A 228 -2.46 -5.37 6.72
CA ILE A 228 -2.27 -6.83 6.66
C ILE A 228 -1.54 -7.27 5.41
N ALA A 229 -1.68 -6.52 4.32
CA ALA A 229 -0.94 -6.75 3.09
C ALA A 229 0.59 -6.54 3.23
N GLY A 230 1.03 -5.86 4.30
CA GLY A 230 2.43 -5.42 4.47
C GLY A 230 3.46 -6.50 4.87
N VAL A 231 3.07 -7.67 5.40
CA VAL A 231 4.03 -8.63 6.02
C VAL A 231 3.90 -10.05 5.46
N GLY A 232 5.02 -10.58 4.95
CA GLY A 232 5.24 -12.03 4.79
C GLY A 232 4.57 -12.74 3.60
N ILE A 233 3.98 -12.00 2.65
CA ILE A 233 3.18 -12.63 1.59
C ILE A 233 3.93 -12.60 0.25
N ASN A 234 3.94 -13.74 -0.47
CA ASN A 234 4.51 -13.91 -1.80
C ASN A 234 3.42 -14.06 -2.87
N ILE A 235 2.87 -12.95 -3.34
CA ILE A 235 1.88 -12.90 -4.43
C ILE A 235 2.58 -12.41 -5.69
N ARG A 236 2.60 -13.20 -6.76
CA ARG A 236 3.28 -12.84 -8.03
C ARG A 236 2.30 -12.37 -9.09
N ARG A 237 1.19 -13.09 -9.29
CA ARG A 237 0.15 -12.83 -10.32
C ARG A 237 -0.88 -11.77 -9.89
N ILE A 238 -0.42 -10.63 -9.35
CA ILE A 238 -1.25 -9.43 -9.18
C ILE A 238 -1.11 -8.58 -10.44
N PHE A 239 -2.15 -8.45 -11.24
CA PHE A 239 -2.11 -7.62 -12.45
C PHE A 239 -2.55 -6.19 -12.14
N ASN A 240 -3.54 -6.05 -11.25
CA ASN A 240 -4.11 -4.78 -10.84
C ASN A 240 -3.92 -4.60 -9.33
N LEU A 241 -3.16 -3.58 -8.92
CA LEU A 241 -3.06 -3.13 -7.53
C LEU A 241 -3.86 -1.85 -7.36
N MET A 242 -4.95 -1.89 -6.59
CA MET A 242 -5.75 -0.71 -6.30
C MET A 242 -5.52 -0.23 -4.89
N MET A 243 -5.49 1.07 -4.70
CA MET A 243 -5.35 1.73 -3.41
C MET A 243 -6.47 2.75 -3.28
N ILE A 244 -7.39 2.53 -2.36
CA ILE A 244 -8.53 3.42 -2.17
C ILE A 244 -8.36 4.17 -0.86
N ASP A 245 -8.26 5.50 -0.96
CA ASP A 245 -8.18 6.43 0.17
C ASP A 245 -7.09 6.05 1.19
N VAL A 246 -5.99 5.46 0.71
CA VAL A 246 -4.88 5.05 1.55
C VAL A 246 -4.13 6.30 2.00
N GLY A 247 -4.48 6.80 3.18
CA GLY A 247 -3.91 8.03 3.76
C GLY A 247 -2.44 7.91 4.15
N LYS A 248 -2.10 8.19 5.42
CA LYS A 248 -0.70 8.24 5.91
C LYS A 248 0.05 6.90 5.92
N SER A 249 -0.56 5.80 5.48
CA SER A 249 0.07 4.47 5.39
C SER A 249 1.02 4.34 4.19
N PHE A 250 1.73 5.42 3.88
CA PHE A 250 2.57 5.61 2.71
C PHE A 250 3.67 4.55 2.57
N ILE A 251 4.39 4.21 3.64
CA ILE A 251 5.43 3.14 3.60
C ILE A 251 4.81 1.80 3.20
N ARG A 252 3.57 1.52 3.64
CA ARG A 252 2.88 0.26 3.34
C ARG A 252 2.42 0.21 1.88
N VAL A 253 2.09 1.36 1.30
CA VAL A 253 1.81 1.51 -0.14
C VAL A 253 3.04 1.14 -0.97
N ILE A 254 4.22 1.67 -0.62
CA ILE A 254 5.47 1.34 -1.32
C ILE A 254 5.73 -0.17 -1.27
N GLN A 255 5.60 -0.74 -0.07
CA GLN A 255 5.81 -2.17 0.13
C GLN A 255 4.80 -3.01 -0.66
N ALA A 256 3.56 -2.54 -0.83
CA ALA A 256 2.56 -3.21 -1.66
C ALA A 256 2.92 -3.16 -3.14
N ILE A 257 3.31 -1.99 -3.66
CA ILE A 257 3.77 -1.82 -5.05
C ILE A 257 4.96 -2.73 -5.31
N GLY A 258 5.99 -2.71 -4.44
CA GLY A 258 7.17 -3.57 -4.59
C GLY A 258 6.87 -5.07 -4.57
N ARG A 259 5.81 -5.51 -3.88
CA ARG A 259 5.32 -6.90 -3.96
C ARG A 259 4.64 -7.18 -5.29
N GLY A 260 3.88 -6.22 -5.79
CA GLY A 260 3.27 -6.26 -7.11
C GLY A 260 4.30 -6.29 -8.25
N LEU A 261 5.50 -5.74 -8.10
CA LEU A 261 6.52 -5.74 -9.17
C LEU A 261 7.17 -7.10 -9.46
N ARG A 262 6.79 -8.16 -8.73
CA ARG A 262 7.35 -9.49 -8.95
C ARG A 262 6.83 -10.10 -10.26
N LYS A 263 7.76 -10.60 -11.08
CA LYS A 263 7.45 -11.34 -12.30
C LYS A 263 6.75 -12.68 -12.03
N ALA A 264 5.88 -13.06 -12.96
CA ALA A 264 5.33 -14.42 -13.09
C ALA A 264 5.50 -14.88 -14.55
N ASN A 265 5.19 -16.15 -14.83
CA ASN A 265 5.35 -16.71 -16.19
C ASN A 265 4.55 -15.93 -17.24
N ASP A 266 3.41 -15.37 -16.83
CA ASP A 266 2.43 -14.68 -17.67
C ASP A 266 2.26 -13.21 -17.27
N LYS A 267 3.18 -12.68 -16.46
CA LYS A 267 3.10 -11.31 -15.95
C LYS A 267 4.44 -10.61 -15.94
N ASP A 268 4.50 -9.53 -16.71
CA ASP A 268 5.62 -8.62 -16.87
C ASP A 268 5.24 -7.15 -16.63
N HIS A 269 3.95 -6.86 -16.40
CA HIS A 269 3.42 -5.53 -16.12
C HIS A 269 2.50 -5.52 -14.88
N LEU A 270 2.53 -4.42 -14.13
CA LEU A 270 1.64 -4.14 -13.00
C LEU A 270 0.93 -2.81 -13.23
N LEU A 271 -0.40 -2.82 -13.26
CA LEU A 271 -1.19 -1.60 -13.23
C LEU A 271 -1.51 -1.23 -11.78
N VAL A 272 -1.21 0.01 -11.40
CA VAL A 272 -1.53 0.54 -10.07
C VAL A 272 -2.57 1.65 -10.21
N SER A 273 -3.72 1.52 -9.54
CA SER A 273 -4.72 2.58 -9.46
C SER A 273 -4.71 3.22 -8.07
N ASP A 274 -4.24 4.45 -7.98
CA ASP A 274 -4.22 5.26 -6.75
C ASP A 274 -5.46 6.17 -6.71
N ILE A 275 -6.50 5.73 -6.02
CA ILE A 275 -7.81 6.38 -6.01
C ILE A 275 -7.97 7.19 -4.72
N ALA A 276 -8.28 8.48 -4.86
CA ALA A 276 -8.50 9.38 -3.73
C ALA A 276 -9.57 10.43 -4.04
N SER A 277 -10.19 11.00 -3.01
CA SER A 277 -11.06 12.17 -3.15
C SER A 277 -10.26 13.43 -3.52
N ASP A 278 -10.93 14.40 -4.15
CA ASP A 278 -10.40 15.74 -4.40
C ASP A 278 -10.62 16.73 -3.24
N LEU A 279 -11.02 16.22 -2.07
CA LEU A 279 -11.15 16.95 -0.83
C LEU A 279 -9.79 17.24 -0.18
N LYS A 280 -9.79 18.06 0.87
CA LYS A 280 -8.59 18.64 1.49
C LYS A 280 -7.55 17.57 1.86
N TYR A 281 -7.95 16.56 2.63
CA TYR A 281 -7.01 15.56 3.12
C TYR A 281 -6.64 14.54 2.03
N GLY A 282 -7.59 14.15 1.17
CA GLY A 282 -7.33 13.37 -0.05
C GLY A 282 -6.24 13.98 -0.92
N LYS A 283 -6.38 15.26 -1.31
CA LYS A 283 -5.38 16.02 -2.08
C LYS A 283 -4.01 16.07 -1.40
N ARG A 284 -3.99 16.28 -0.08
CA ARG A 284 -2.75 16.33 0.70
C ARG A 284 -2.01 15.00 0.64
N HIS A 285 -2.71 13.88 0.79
CA HIS A 285 -2.11 12.55 0.72
C HIS A 285 -1.63 12.21 -0.69
N VAL A 286 -2.40 12.55 -1.73
CA VAL A 286 -1.98 12.38 -3.14
C VAL A 286 -0.67 13.14 -3.42
N ARG A 287 -0.55 14.40 -2.98
CA ARG A 287 0.69 15.18 -3.14
C ARG A 287 1.90 14.47 -2.51
N GLN A 288 1.73 13.92 -1.31
CA GLN A 288 2.80 13.19 -0.63
C GLN A 288 3.21 11.92 -1.41
N ARG A 289 2.25 11.22 -2.02
CA ARG A 289 2.53 10.03 -2.84
C ARG A 289 3.20 10.38 -4.17
N ILE A 290 2.80 11.46 -4.83
CA ILE A 290 3.44 11.95 -6.06
C ILE A 290 4.93 12.25 -5.86
N ASN A 291 5.29 12.87 -4.73
CA ASN A 291 6.70 13.14 -4.42
C ASN A 291 7.52 11.84 -4.42
N PHE A 292 6.93 10.76 -3.91
CA PHE A 292 7.57 9.46 -3.91
C PHE A 292 7.62 8.78 -5.26
N TYR A 293 6.53 8.80 -6.02
CA TYR A 293 6.53 8.21 -7.35
C TYR A 293 7.61 8.87 -8.22
N THR A 294 7.75 10.19 -8.09
CA THR A 294 8.83 10.96 -8.71
C THR A 294 10.22 10.51 -8.22
N GLU A 295 10.44 10.42 -6.91
CA GLU A 295 11.73 9.99 -6.33
C GLU A 295 12.12 8.56 -6.71
N ALA A 296 11.15 7.64 -6.74
CA ALA A 296 11.34 6.25 -7.13
C ALA A 296 11.43 6.06 -8.65
N LYS A 297 11.22 7.13 -9.43
CA LYS A 297 11.12 7.11 -10.90
C LYS A 297 10.04 6.15 -11.42
N TYR A 298 8.94 6.04 -10.69
CA TYR A 298 7.78 5.27 -11.15
C TYR A 298 6.93 6.15 -12.08
N PRO A 299 6.60 5.69 -13.30
CA PRO A 299 5.76 6.46 -14.20
C PRO A 299 4.35 6.56 -13.65
N TYR A 300 3.78 7.77 -13.67
CA TYR A 300 2.43 8.01 -13.23
C TYR A 300 1.69 9.01 -14.14
N THR A 301 0.39 8.81 -14.27
CA THR A 301 -0.54 9.74 -14.92
C THR A 301 -1.63 10.12 -13.94
N LYS A 302 -2.06 11.38 -13.96
CA LYS A 302 -3.10 11.88 -13.05
C LYS A 302 -4.36 12.23 -13.82
N TYR A 303 -5.49 11.72 -13.34
CA TYR A 303 -6.82 11.94 -13.87
C TYR A 303 -7.70 12.56 -12.80
N LYS A 304 -8.63 13.41 -13.24
CA LYS A 304 -9.73 13.91 -12.42
C LYS A 304 -11.02 13.35 -12.98
N VAL A 305 -11.86 12.75 -12.14
CA VAL A 305 -13.03 11.98 -12.58
C VAL A 305 -14.27 12.44 -11.83
N ASP A 306 -15.26 12.93 -12.57
CA ASP A 306 -16.64 13.05 -12.09
C ASP A 306 -17.29 11.67 -12.15
N TYR A 307 -17.28 10.97 -11.02
CA TYR A 307 -17.79 9.61 -10.93
C TYR A 307 -19.33 9.56 -11.03
N ARG A 308 -20.03 10.64 -10.67
CA ARG A 308 -21.50 10.72 -10.78
C ARG A 308 -21.93 10.89 -12.23
N GLU A 309 -21.20 11.66 -13.01
CA GLU A 309 -21.41 11.76 -14.45
C GLU A 309 -21.15 10.40 -15.14
N GLN A 310 -20.06 9.72 -14.79
CA GLN A 310 -19.77 8.39 -15.36
C GLN A 310 -20.83 7.34 -15.03
N LEU A 311 -21.36 7.33 -13.79
CA LEU A 311 -22.44 6.41 -13.43
C LEU A 311 -23.70 6.66 -14.26
N ARG A 312 -24.08 7.93 -14.45
CA ARG A 312 -25.24 8.32 -15.28
C ARG A 312 -25.08 7.97 -16.76
N SER A 313 -23.86 7.90 -17.27
CA SER A 313 -23.61 7.54 -18.68
C SER A 313 -23.71 6.05 -18.99
N VAL A 314 -23.81 5.21 -17.96
CA VAL A 314 -23.87 3.74 -18.07
C VAL A 314 -25.29 3.21 -17.87
N GLU A 315 -26.21 4.05 -17.37
CA GLU A 315 -27.67 3.80 -17.33
C GLU A 315 -28.34 4.16 -18.66
#